data_AF-A0A9N9GMN7-F1
#
_entry.id   AF-A0A9N9GMN7-F1
#
_cell.length_a   1.000
_cell.length_b   1.000
_cell.length_c   1.000
_cell.angle_alpha   90.00
_cell.angle_beta   90.00
_cell.angle_gamma   90.00
#
_symmetry.space_group_name_H-M   'P 1'
#
loop_
_entity.id
_entity.type
_entity.pdbx_description
1 polymer ?
#
loop_
_entity_poly.entity_id
_entity_poly.type
_entity_poly.pdbx_seq_one_letter_code
_entity_poly.pdbx_strand_id
1 'polypeptide(L)'
;NCSSPSVGFFAPTNPLKKILIPFPVFSDVFNKFHEEQEQEFKTVVQYERNLAVKKEEMAEHSDNLRRLVDKKRSEMREIQEDISHMRAKLESLHEKMVPVFNTLLADDNQLNEYNVSSFAIAFAKKLNKDSG
;
A
#
# COMPACT_ATOMS: atom_id res chain seq x y z
N ASN A 1 -63.67 40.76 -55.96
CA ASN A 1 -62.80 39.57 -55.88
C ASN A 1 -61.35 39.96 -56.16
N CYS A 2 -60.54 39.77 -55.12
CA CYS A 2 -59.08 39.63 -55.07
C CYS A 2 -58.21 40.79 -55.57
N SER A 3 -57.93 41.73 -54.67
CA SER A 3 -56.71 42.55 -54.70
C SER A 3 -55.59 41.77 -54.02
N SER A 4 -54.51 41.46 -54.74
CA SER A 4 -53.31 40.82 -54.18
C SER A 4 -52.52 41.83 -53.32
N PRO A 5 -51.99 41.43 -52.14
CA PRO A 5 -51.14 42.31 -51.35
C PRO A 5 -49.71 42.27 -51.87
N SER A 6 -49.17 43.45 -52.19
CA SER A 6 -47.74 43.64 -52.47
C SER A 6 -46.94 43.38 -51.19
N VAL A 7 -46.03 42.40 -51.24
CA VAL A 7 -45.05 42.13 -50.18
C VAL A 7 -44.13 43.34 -50.07
N GLY A 8 -44.35 44.18 -49.06
CA GLY A 8 -43.48 45.31 -48.75
C GLY A 8 -42.11 44.78 -48.31
N PHE A 9 -41.10 44.97 -49.15
CA PHE A 9 -39.71 44.91 -48.73
C PHE A 9 -39.51 45.99 -47.65
N PHE A 10 -39.37 45.59 -46.40
CA PHE A 10 -38.89 46.47 -45.35
C PHE A 10 -37.39 46.74 -45.60
N ALA A 11 -37.09 47.74 -46.43
CA ALA A 11 -35.80 48.39 -46.39
C ALA A 11 -35.70 49.11 -45.04
N PRO A 12 -34.68 48.83 -44.20
CA PRO A 12 -34.51 49.57 -42.95
C PRO A 12 -34.24 51.03 -43.30
N THR A 13 -35.22 51.91 -43.10
CA THR A 13 -35.13 53.34 -43.43
C THR A 13 -34.30 54.13 -42.42
N ASN A 14 -33.80 53.48 -41.38
CA ASN A 14 -32.93 54.10 -40.39
C ASN A 14 -31.47 53.89 -40.78
N PRO A 15 -30.69 54.96 -41.06
CA PRO A 15 -29.26 54.81 -41.23
C PRO A 15 -28.68 54.22 -39.95
N LEU A 16 -27.94 53.10 -40.09
CA LEU A 16 -27.22 52.48 -38.99
C LEU A 16 -26.34 53.54 -38.32
N LYS A 17 -26.60 53.84 -37.05
CA LYS A 17 -25.77 54.77 -36.27
C LYS A 17 -24.36 54.19 -36.22
N LYS A 18 -23.39 54.88 -36.82
CA LYS A 18 -21.97 54.57 -36.61
C LYS A 18 -21.69 54.68 -35.12
N ILE A 19 -21.42 53.53 -34.49
CA ILE A 19 -20.93 53.48 -33.12
C ILE A 19 -19.56 54.14 -33.14
N LEU A 20 -19.49 55.36 -32.62
CA LEU A 20 -18.29 56.23 -32.59
C LEU A 20 -17.42 55.93 -31.36
N ILE A 21 -17.72 54.85 -30.65
CA ILE A 21 -16.98 54.43 -29.46
C ILE A 21 -16.03 53.33 -29.93
N PRO A 22 -14.71 53.50 -29.81
CA PRO A 22 -13.79 52.41 -30.09
C PRO A 22 -14.18 51.23 -29.19
N PHE A 23 -14.38 50.06 -29.80
CA PHE A 23 -14.68 48.85 -29.07
C PHE A 23 -13.60 48.68 -27.97
N PRO A 24 -13.98 48.54 -26.68
CA PRO A 24 -13.02 48.48 -25.57
C PRO A 24 -12.11 47.26 -25.63
N VAL A 25 -12.33 46.37 -26.60
CA VAL A 25 -11.50 45.22 -26.98
C VAL A 25 -10.06 45.63 -27.36
N PHE A 26 -9.81 46.90 -27.69
CA PHE A 26 -8.45 47.43 -27.92
C PHE A 26 -7.99 48.40 -26.83
N SER A 27 -8.62 48.36 -25.65
CA SER A 27 -8.17 49.17 -24.51
C SER A 27 -7.09 48.45 -23.71
N ASP A 28 -6.19 49.22 -23.09
CA ASP A 28 -5.16 48.69 -22.19
C ASP A 28 -5.77 47.88 -21.02
N VAL A 29 -7.00 48.24 -20.61
CA VAL A 29 -7.75 47.52 -19.57
C VAL A 29 -8.14 46.12 -20.03
N PHE A 30 -8.57 45.97 -21.29
CA PHE A 30 -8.92 44.67 -21.87
C PHE A 30 -7.68 43.78 -22.06
N ASN A 31 -6.58 44.36 -22.55
CA ASN A 31 -5.31 43.64 -22.70
C ASN A 31 -4.81 43.12 -21.34
N LYS A 32 -4.80 43.97 -20.32
CA LYS A 32 -4.40 43.59 -18.96
C LYS A 32 -5.27 42.47 -18.39
N PHE A 33 -6.59 42.56 -18.57
CA PHE A 33 -7.50 41.50 -18.14
C PHE A 33 -7.19 40.16 -18.82
N HIS A 34 -6.91 40.17 -20.13
CA HIS A 34 -6.55 38.95 -20.85
C HIS A 34 -5.18 38.38 -20.46
N GLU A 35 -4.19 39.24 -20.22
CA GLU A 35 -2.88 38.83 -19.70
C GLU A 35 -3.02 38.19 -18.31
N GLU A 36 -3.81 38.79 -17.41
CA GLU A 36 -4.11 38.22 -16.09
C GLU A 36 -4.80 36.85 -16.20
N GLN A 37 -5.83 36.72 -17.05
CA GLN A 37 -6.52 35.45 -17.28
C GLN A 37 -5.59 34.38 -17.88
N GLU A 38 -4.74 34.74 -18.85
CA GLU A 38 -3.78 33.82 -19.43
C GLU A 38 -2.74 33.36 -18.38
N GLN A 39 -2.31 34.26 -17.50
CA GLN A 39 -1.37 33.96 -16.43
C GLN A 39 -2.00 33.07 -15.35
N GLU A 40 -3.25 33.32 -14.96
CA GLU A 40 -4.02 32.44 -14.07
C GLU A 40 -4.15 31.04 -14.68
N PHE A 41 -4.51 30.94 -15.96
CA PHE A 41 -4.63 29.66 -16.66
C PHE A 41 -3.30 28.88 -16.69
N LYS A 42 -2.20 29.55 -17.04
CA LYS A 42 -0.85 28.95 -17.01
C LYS A 42 -0.50 28.41 -15.62
N THR A 43 -0.87 29.17 -14.59
CA THR A 43 -0.63 28.79 -13.19
C THR A 43 -1.43 27.55 -12.80
N VAL A 44 -2.71 27.49 -13.17
CA VAL A 44 -3.57 26.32 -12.93
C VAL A 44 -3.02 25.08 -13.63
N VAL A 45 -2.65 25.19 -14.91
CA VAL A 45 -2.05 24.08 -15.67
C VAL A 45 -0.76 23.59 -15.01
N GLN A 46 0.06 24.50 -14.49
CA GLN A 46 1.27 24.11 -13.76
C GLN A 46 0.95 23.40 -12.44
N TYR A 47 -0.06 23.86 -11.70
CA TYR A 47 -0.52 23.18 -10.49
C TYR A 47 -1.06 21.78 -10.78
N GLU A 48 -1.85 21.60 -11.85
CA GLU A 48 -2.36 20.29 -12.26
C GLU A 48 -1.22 19.33 -12.61
N ARG A 49 -0.20 19.80 -13.34
CA ARG A 49 1.00 18.99 -13.64
C ARG A 49 1.74 18.58 -12.37
N ASN A 50 1.98 19.53 -11.47
CA ASN A 50 2.66 19.25 -10.20
C ASN A 50 1.87 18.25 -9.34
N LEU A 51 0.54 18.36 -9.36
CA LEU A 51 -0.34 17.45 -8.64
C LEU A 51 -0.34 16.04 -9.25
N ALA A 52 -0.29 15.94 -10.58
CA ALA A 52 -0.14 14.65 -11.27
C ALA A 52 1.18 13.96 -10.91
N VAL A 53 2.30 14.70 -10.89
CA VAL A 53 3.61 14.17 -10.47
C VAL A 53 3.56 13.67 -9.03
N LYS A 54 3.04 14.49 -8.09
CA LYS A 54 2.91 14.06 -6.69
C LYS A 54 2.02 12.84 -6.52
N LYS A 55 0.95 12.73 -7.31
CA LYS A 55 0.05 11.58 -7.28
C LYS A 55 0.78 10.31 -7.71
N GLU A 56 1.61 10.40 -8.75
CA GLU A 56 2.43 9.29 -9.22
C GLU A 56 3.47 8.88 -8.17
N GLU A 57 4.18 9.83 -7.58
CA GLU A 57 5.14 9.58 -6.50
C GLU A 57 4.46 8.90 -5.29
N MET A 58 3.27 9.35 -4.90
CA MET A 58 2.51 8.73 -3.82
C MET A 58 2.03 7.32 -4.18
N ALA A 59 1.64 7.07 -5.43
CA ALA A 59 1.26 5.74 -5.90
C ALA A 59 2.45 4.79 -5.84
N GLU A 60 3.61 5.21 -6.33
CA GLU A 60 4.85 4.43 -6.25
C GLU A 60 5.24 4.15 -4.80
N HIS A 61 5.16 5.15 -3.92
CA HIS A 61 5.45 4.97 -2.51
C HIS A 61 4.50 3.98 -1.84
N SER A 62 3.20 4.05 -2.17
CA SER A 62 2.18 3.12 -1.67
C SER A 62 2.46 1.68 -2.11
N ASP A 63 2.83 1.48 -3.38
CA ASP A 63 3.17 0.16 -3.90
C ASP A 63 4.43 -0.41 -3.25
N ASN A 64 5.45 0.42 -3.02
CA ASN A 64 6.66 0.02 -2.31
C ASN A 64 6.38 -0.39 -0.86
N LEU A 65 5.55 0.38 -0.15
CA LEU A 65 5.09 0.02 1.19
C LEU A 65 4.32 -1.29 1.21
N ARG A 66 3.42 -1.48 0.24
CA ARG A 66 2.65 -2.73 0.12
C ARG A 66 3.56 -3.93 -0.07
N ARG A 67 4.54 -3.85 -0.98
CA ARG A 67 5.53 -4.92 -1.20
C ARG A 67 6.34 -5.22 0.07
N LEU A 68 6.72 -4.18 0.82
CA LEU A 68 7.43 -4.34 2.09
C LEU A 68 6.57 -5.06 3.14
N VAL A 69 5.30 -4.69 3.26
CA VAL A 69 4.35 -5.35 4.16
C VAL A 69 4.19 -6.82 3.79
N ASP A 70 4.01 -7.13 2.51
CA ASP A 70 3.85 -8.51 2.04
C ASP A 70 5.11 -9.35 2.32
N LYS A 71 6.30 -8.77 2.10
CA LYS A 71 7.58 -9.41 2.45
C LYS A 71 7.67 -9.69 3.95
N LYS A 72 7.40 -8.69 4.79
CA LYS A 72 7.45 -8.85 6.26
C LYS A 72 6.43 -9.85 6.78
N ARG A 73 5.26 -9.94 6.14
CA ARG A 73 4.26 -10.96 6.46
C ARG A 73 4.69 -12.37 6.07
N SER A 74 5.50 -12.53 5.02
CA SER A 74 6.12 -13.83 4.70
C SER A 74 7.16 -14.22 5.74
N GLU A 75 8.10 -13.32 6.02
CA GLU A 75 9.16 -13.55 7.03
C GLU A 75 8.57 -13.91 8.40
N MET A 76 7.49 -13.24 8.82
CA MET A 76 6.83 -13.54 10.09
C MET A 76 6.18 -14.94 10.10
N ARG A 77 5.63 -15.40 8.97
CA ARG A 77 5.06 -16.75 8.86
C ARG A 77 6.14 -17.82 8.96
N GLU A 78 7.26 -17.63 8.27
CA GLU A 78 8.42 -18.52 8.35
C GLU A 78 8.92 -18.65 9.80
N ILE A 79 9.07 -17.52 10.50
CA ILE A 79 9.46 -17.53 11.93
C ILE A 79 8.43 -18.27 12.80
N GLN A 80 7.14 -18.10 12.54
CA GLN A 80 6.08 -18.81 13.28
C GLN A 80 6.12 -20.32 13.04
N GLU A 81 6.40 -20.75 11.81
CA GLU A 81 6.59 -22.15 11.46
C GLU A 81 7.81 -22.72 12.19
N ASP A 82 8.94 -22.01 12.17
CA ASP A 82 10.16 -22.41 12.88
C ASP A 82 9.94 -22.54 14.39
N ILE A 83 9.26 -21.57 15.01
CA ILE A 83 8.90 -21.61 16.44
C ILE A 83 8.02 -22.82 16.74
N SER A 84 7.03 -23.09 15.88
CA SER A 84 6.13 -24.23 16.05
C SER A 84 6.91 -25.55 15.96
N HIS A 85 7.84 -25.65 15.00
CA HIS A 85 8.70 -26.81 14.84
C HIS A 85 9.66 -27.00 16.03
N MET A 86 10.25 -25.91 16.54
CA MET A 86 11.10 -25.97 17.74
C MET A 86 10.32 -26.37 18.98
N ARG A 87 9.09 -25.89 19.15
CA ARG A 87 8.21 -26.31 20.25
C ARG A 87 7.89 -27.79 20.17
N ALA A 88 7.54 -28.31 18.99
CA ALA A 88 7.29 -29.74 18.79
C ALA A 88 8.54 -30.58 19.12
N LYS A 89 9.74 -30.12 18.73
CA LYS A 89 11.01 -30.77 19.10
C LYS A 89 11.25 -30.78 20.60
N LEU A 90 10.99 -29.66 21.27
CA LEU A 90 11.13 -29.54 22.72
C LEU A 90 10.16 -30.46 23.45
N GLU A 91 8.91 -30.52 23.00
CA GLU A 91 7.88 -31.38 23.57
C GLU A 91 8.22 -32.87 23.39
N SER A 92 8.67 -33.26 22.19
CA SER A 92 9.19 -34.61 21.95
C SER A 92 10.39 -34.95 22.86
N LEU A 93 11.30 -34.00 23.09
CA LEU A 93 12.40 -34.20 24.02
C LEU A 93 11.90 -34.36 25.47
N HIS A 94 10.94 -33.53 25.89
CA HIS A 94 10.31 -33.65 27.21
C HIS A 94 9.65 -35.02 27.38
N GLU A 95 8.87 -35.49 26.42
CA GLU A 95 8.26 -36.83 26.44
C GLU A 95 9.29 -37.95 26.59
N LYS A 96 10.47 -37.79 25.97
CA LYS A 96 11.59 -38.74 26.11
C LYS A 96 12.24 -38.68 27.50
N MET A 97 12.36 -37.49 28.09
CA MET A 97 13.03 -37.28 29.38
C MET A 97 12.14 -37.57 30.59
N VAL A 98 10.84 -37.31 30.52
CA VAL A 98 9.92 -37.47 31.67
C VAL A 98 9.93 -38.90 32.23
N PRO A 99 9.82 -39.99 31.43
CA PRO A 99 9.88 -41.35 31.95
C PRO A 99 11.22 -41.67 32.63
N VAL A 100 12.30 -41.09 32.10
CA VAL A 100 13.66 -41.26 32.63
C VAL A 100 13.77 -40.60 34.00
N PHE A 101 13.30 -39.36 34.14
CA PHE A 101 13.24 -38.67 35.44
C PHE A 101 12.30 -39.36 36.43
N ASN A 102 11.13 -39.84 35.98
CA ASN A 102 10.21 -40.57 36.84
C ASN A 102 10.82 -41.88 37.36
N THR A 103 11.66 -42.54 36.56
CA THR A 103 12.38 -43.75 37.00
C THR A 103 13.42 -43.40 38.07
N LEU A 104 14.14 -42.29 37.88
CA LEU A 104 15.12 -41.79 38.86
C LEU A 104 14.50 -41.29 40.17
N LEU A 105 13.27 -40.77 40.12
CA LEU A 105 12.55 -40.26 41.30
C LEU A 105 11.81 -41.37 42.06
N ALA A 106 11.45 -42.47 41.40
CA ALA A 106 10.70 -43.58 42.00
C ALA A 106 11.60 -44.64 42.65
N ASP A 107 12.85 -44.77 42.22
CA ASP A 107 13.82 -45.66 42.84
C ASP A 107 14.49 -44.91 44.01
N ASP A 108 14.48 -45.49 45.22
CA ASP A 108 15.30 -44.99 46.35
C ASP A 108 16.82 -45.01 46.03
N ASN A 109 17.19 -45.59 44.88
CA ASN A 109 18.51 -45.53 44.27
C ASN A 109 18.70 -44.23 43.48
N GLN A 110 18.98 -43.15 44.19
CA GLN A 110 19.51 -41.93 43.56
C GLN A 110 20.71 -42.26 42.65
N LEU A 111 20.86 -41.53 41.55
CA LEU A 111 22.04 -41.63 40.69
C LEU A 111 23.31 -41.43 41.52
N ASN A 112 24.19 -42.43 41.52
CA ASN A 112 25.48 -42.44 42.18
C ASN A 112 26.57 -42.83 41.16
N GLU A 113 27.82 -42.76 41.58
CA GLU A 113 28.98 -42.97 40.71
C GLU A 113 28.98 -44.34 40.01
N TYR A 114 28.32 -45.35 40.60
CA TYR A 114 28.28 -46.72 40.08
C TYR A 114 27.14 -46.98 39.08
N ASN A 115 26.02 -46.25 39.16
CA ASN A 115 24.85 -46.46 38.28
C ASN A 115 24.70 -45.40 37.17
N VAL A 116 25.42 -44.27 37.25
CA VAL A 116 25.32 -43.15 36.29
C VAL A 116 25.69 -43.55 34.86
N SER A 117 26.67 -44.45 34.71
CA SER A 117 27.17 -44.88 33.39
C SER A 117 26.14 -45.75 32.66
N SER A 118 25.56 -46.73 33.36
CA SER A 118 24.49 -47.60 32.84
C SER A 118 23.23 -46.79 32.48
N PHE A 119 22.90 -45.81 33.31
CA PHE A 119 21.82 -44.86 33.05
C PHE A 119 22.07 -44.03 31.78
N ALA A 120 23.26 -43.43 31.63
CA ALA A 120 23.63 -42.63 30.47
C ALA A 120 23.57 -43.44 29.16
N ILE A 121 24.01 -44.70 29.19
CA ILE A 121 23.94 -45.61 28.04
C ILE A 121 22.48 -45.94 27.68
N ALA A 122 21.63 -46.22 28.68
CA ALA A 122 20.21 -46.49 28.45
C ALA A 122 19.46 -45.27 27.89
N PHE A 123 19.78 -44.08 28.43
CA PHE A 123 19.24 -42.80 27.96
C PHE A 123 19.64 -42.51 26.51
N ALA A 124 20.92 -42.63 26.18
CA ALA A 124 21.44 -42.42 24.83
C ALA A 124 20.81 -43.39 23.82
N LYS A 125 20.62 -44.66 24.20
CA LYS A 125 19.93 -45.64 23.36
C LYS A 125 18.48 -45.23 23.08
N LYS A 126 17.76 -44.71 24.07
CA LYS A 126 16.36 -44.31 23.93
C LYS A 126 16.19 -43.05 23.08
N LEU A 127 17.14 -42.11 23.16
CA LEU A 127 17.18 -40.96 22.25
C LEU A 127 17.40 -41.37 20.79
N ASN A 128 18.30 -42.34 20.55
CA ASN A 128 18.67 -42.78 19.21
C ASN A 128 17.69 -43.75 18.55
N LYS A 129 16.92 -44.52 19.32
CA LYS A 129 16.02 -45.57 18.77
C LYS A 129 14.81 -45.01 18.02
N ASP A 130 14.38 -43.79 18.35
CA ASP A 130 13.20 -43.14 17.76
C ASP A 130 13.58 -41.97 16.82
N SER A 131 14.82 -41.93 16.34
CA SER A 131 15.32 -40.93 15.38
C SER A 131 15.47 -41.47 13.94
N GLY A 132 14.95 -42.68 13.69
CA GLY A 132 14.94 -43.35 12.39
C GLY A 132 13.52 -43.55 11.86
#